data_AF-A0A949Y1S0-F1
#
_entry.id   AF-A0A949Y1S0-F1
#
_cell.length_a   1.000
_cell.length_b   1.000
_cell.length_c   1.000
_cell.angle_alpha   90.00
_cell.angle_beta   90.00
_cell.angle_gamma   90.00
#
_symmetry.space_group_name_H-M   'P 1'
#
loop_
_entity.id
_entity.type
_entity.pdbx_description
1 polymer ?
#
loop_
_entity_poly.entity_id
_entity_poly.type
_entity_poly.pdbx_seq_one_letter_code
_entity_poly.pdbx_strand_id
1 'polypeptide(L)' 'MARAGFACEDCGEVVWLAQGPTHVRWLRDREHVAREVGEHSSSGLDQWMSEGLRFIDEHRGHSILVVSNE' A
#
# COMPACT_ATOMS: atom_id res chain seq x y z
N MET A 1 13.63 7.97 10.81
CA MET A 1 13.07 6.68 10.36
C MET A 1 12.52 6.93 8.98
N ALA A 2 13.07 6.29 7.95
CA ALA A 2 12.63 6.49 6.56
C ALA A 2 11.14 6.15 6.44
N ARG A 3 10.33 7.09 5.95
CA ARG A 3 8.91 6.89 5.66
C ARG A 3 8.77 6.40 4.22
N ALA A 4 7.88 5.45 3.98
CA ALA A 4 7.57 4.99 2.63
C ALA A 4 6.07 4.97 2.37
N GLY A 5 5.70 4.98 1.09
CA GLY A 5 4.33 5.18 0.67
C GLY A 5 4.07 4.82 -0.77
N PHE A 6 2.83 5.04 -1.20
CA PHE A 6 2.45 4.95 -2.61
C PHE A 6 2.22 6.34 -3.18
N ALA A 7 2.65 6.55 -4.42
CA ALA A 7 2.35 7.73 -5.20
C ALA A 7 1.67 7.32 -6.49
N CYS A 8 0.53 7.93 -6.82
CA CYS A 8 -0.15 7.77 -8.10
C CYS A 8 0.33 8.88 -9.05
N GLU A 9 0.96 8.50 -10.17
CA GLU A 9 1.46 9.48 -11.13
C GLU A 9 0.33 10.16 -11.92
N ASP A 10 -0.79 9.47 -12.14
CA ASP A 10 -1.94 9.99 -12.89
C ASP A 10 -2.76 11.01 -12.09
N CYS A 11 -2.90 10.80 -10.78
CA CYS A 11 -3.68 11.67 -9.89
C CYS A 11 -2.82 12.71 -9.16
N GLY A 12 -1.51 12.47 -9.02
CA GLY A 12 -0.63 13.26 -8.16
C GLY A 12 -0.84 13.03 -6.67
N GLU A 13 -1.59 11.99 -6.29
CA GLU A 13 -1.89 11.65 -4.90
C GLU A 13 -0.77 10.81 -4.26
N VAL A 14 -0.57 10.99 -2.96
CA VAL A 14 0.44 10.26 -2.18
C VAL A 14 -0.13 9.84 -0.83
N VAL A 15 0.08 8.57 -0.46
CA VAL A 15 -0.19 8.06 0.88
C VAL A 15 1.12 7.61 1.54
N TRP A 16 1.39 8.10 2.75
CA TRP A 16 2.55 7.70 3.54
C TRP A 16 2.14 6.69 4.61
N LEU A 17 2.78 5.52 4.60
CA LEU A 17 2.46 4.42 5.49
C LEU A 17 3.43 4.39 6.69
N ALA A 18 2.97 3.80 7.78
CA ALA A 18 3.75 3.69 9.02
C ALA A 18 4.94 2.70 8.93
N GLN A 19 5.26 2.20 7.73
CA GLN A 19 6.27 1.18 7.48
C GLN A 19 7.33 1.67 6.49
N GLY A 20 8.49 1.00 6.55
CA GLY A 20 9.60 1.26 5.64
C GLY A 20 9.37 0.73 4.21
N PRO A 21 10.24 1.11 3.25
CA PRO A 21 10.07 0.84 1.82
C PRO A 21 9.98 -0.66 1.49
N THR A 22 10.63 -1.52 2.27
CA THR A 22 10.55 -2.98 2.08
C THR A 22 9.12 -3.51 2.26
N HIS A 23 8.41 -3.08 3.30
CA HIS A 23 7.03 -3.51 3.56
C HIS A 23 6.06 -2.93 2.53
N VAL A 24 6.26 -1.67 2.13
CA VAL A 24 5.42 -1.02 1.12
C VAL A 24 5.57 -1.68 -0.25
N ARG A 25 6.81 -2.02 -0.67
CA ARG A 25 7.04 -2.82 -1.88
C ARG A 25 6.39 -4.19 -1.79
N TRP A 26 6.55 -4.87 -0.66
CA TRP A 26 5.93 -6.18 -0.44
C TRP A 26 4.41 -6.11 -0.61
N LEU A 27 3.76 -5.08 -0.05
CA LEU A 27 2.31 -4.92 -0.13
C LEU A 27 1.84 -4.70 -1.57
N ARG A 28 2.54 -3.86 -2.35
CA ARG A 28 2.24 -3.67 -3.79
C ARG A 28 2.39 -4.98 -4.57
N ASP A 29 3.50 -5.68 -4.39
CA ASP A 29 3.82 -6.88 -5.16
C ASP A 29 2.90 -8.07 -4.79
N ARG A 30 2.33 -8.06 -3.57
CA ARG A 30 1.49 -9.13 -3.03
C ARG A 30 0.11 -8.63 -2.62
N GLU A 31 -0.38 -7.60 -3.30
CA GLU A 31 -1.68 -6.99 -3.04
C GLU A 31 -2.80 -8.05 -3.00
N HIS A 32 -2.80 -8.97 -3.98
CA HIS A 32 -3.77 -10.07 -4.04
C HIS A 32 -3.72 -10.95 -2.79
N VAL A 33 -2.54 -11.34 -2.29
CA VAL A 33 -2.42 -12.15 -1.07
C VAL A 33 -2.95 -11.38 0.13
N ALA A 34 -2.60 -10.10 0.25
CA ALA A 34 -3.05 -9.28 1.36
C ALA A 34 -4.59 -9.10 1.34
N ARG A 35 -5.20 -8.97 0.15
CA ARG A 35 -6.67 -8.97 -0.01
C ARG A 35 -7.29 -10.28 0.49
N GLU A 36 -6.80 -11.44 0.04
CA GLU A 36 -7.29 -12.76 0.49
C GLU A 36 -7.20 -12.92 2.02
N VAL A 37 -6.09 -12.48 2.62
CA VAL A 37 -5.94 -12.48 4.08
C VAL A 37 -6.96 -11.56 4.73
N GLY A 38 -7.19 -10.37 4.20
CA GLY A 38 -8.19 -9.43 4.70
C GLY A 38 -9.62 -9.97 4.63
N GLU A 39 -9.95 -10.75 3.59
CA GLU A 39 -11.27 -11.35 3.40
C GLU A 39 -11.52 -12.59 4.27
N HIS A 40 -10.47 -13.35 4.58
CA HIS A 40 -10.60 -14.66 5.21
C HIS A 40 -10.04 -14.77 6.64
N SER A 41 -9.23 -13.83 7.09
CA SER A 41 -8.69 -13.80 8.45
C SER A 41 -9.67 -13.13 9.41
N SER A 42 -10.02 -13.81 10.51
CA SER A 42 -10.84 -13.24 11.58
C SER A 42 -10.18 -12.05 12.29
N SER A 43 -8.85 -11.94 12.21
CA SER A 43 -8.08 -10.85 12.84
C SER A 43 -7.85 -9.67 11.89
N GLY A 44 -8.19 -9.79 10.60
CA GLY A 44 -8.01 -8.76 9.60
C GLY A 44 -6.55 -8.44 9.29
N LEU A 45 -6.31 -7.22 8.78
CA LEU A 45 -5.00 -6.67 8.46
C LEU A 45 -4.65 -5.50 9.38
N ASP A 46 -3.35 -5.30 9.62
CA ASP A 46 -2.85 -4.07 10.24
C ASP A 46 -3.33 -2.84 9.47
N GLN A 47 -3.53 -1.73 10.19
CA GLN A 47 -4.05 -0.48 9.62
C GLN A 47 -3.25 0.02 8.39
N TRP A 48 -1.92 -0.08 8.41
CA TRP A 48 -1.08 0.36 7.29
C TRP A 48 -1.30 -0.48 6.02
N MET A 49 -1.63 -1.77 6.18
CA MET A 49 -1.96 -2.64 5.04
C MET A 49 -3.32 -2.27 4.48
N SER A 50 -4.33 -2.08 5.34
CA SER A 50 -5.67 -1.68 4.93
C SER A 50 -5.68 -0.33 4.20
N GLU A 51 -4.93 0.64 4.72
CA GLU A 51 -4.76 1.96 4.09
C GLU A 51 -4.05 1.84 2.74
N GLY A 52 -2.97 1.07 2.67
CA GLY A 52 -2.24 0.83 1.42
C GLY A 52 -3.08 0.11 0.36
N LEU A 53 -3.83 -0.94 0.75
CA LEU A 53 -4.72 -1.66 -0.16
C LEU A 53 -5.85 -0.78 -0.67
N ARG A 54 -6.45 0.04 0.21
CA ARG A 54 -7.48 1.01 -0.20
C ARG A 54 -6.93 1.97 -1.25
N PHE A 55 -5.74 2.53 -1.03
CA PHE A 55 -5.11 3.41 -2.01
C PHE A 55 -4.90 2.72 -3.36
N ILE A 56 -4.40 1.47 -3.36
CA ILE A 56 -4.20 0.71 -4.61
C ILE A 56 -5.54 0.44 -5.31
N ASP A 57 -6.60 0.12 -4.56
CA ASP A 57 -7.92 -0.17 -5.11
C ASP A 57 -8.58 1.08 -5.74
N GLU A 58 -8.52 2.22 -5.04
CA GLU A 58 -9.04 3.51 -5.51
C GLU A 58 -8.32 4.00 -6.79
N HIS A 59 -7.06 3.58 -6.98
CA HIS A 59 -6.22 3.95 -8.12
C HIS A 59 -6.01 2.79 -9.10
N ARG A 60 -6.91 1.81 -9.13
CA ARG A 60 -6.82 0.67 -10.04
C ARG A 60 -6.83 1.14 -11.50
N GLY A 61 -5.75 0.81 -12.21
CA GLY A 61 -5.55 1.21 -13.61
C GLY A 61 -4.63 2.43 -13.79
N HIS A 62 -4.18 3.06 -12.70
CA HIS A 62 -3.17 4.13 -12.72
C HIS A 62 -1.75 3.57 -12.52
N SER A 63 -0.74 4.39 -12.82
CA SER A 63 0.66 4.14 -12.50
C SER A 63 0.93 4.46 -11.02
N ILE A 64 1.11 3.41 -10.22
CA ILE A 64 1.41 3.52 -8.78
C ILE A 64 2.87 3.17 -8.51
N LEU A 65 3.62 4.13 -7.94
CA LEU A 65 5.00 3.98 -7.55
C LEU A 65 5.16 3.80 -6.04
N VAL A 66 6.22 3.11 -5.63
CA VAL A 66 6.66 3.11 -4.22
C VAL A 66 7.63 4.25 -4.02
N VAL A 67 7.30 5.16 -3.10
CA VAL A 67 8.12 6.32 -2.75
C VAL A 67 8.65 6.19 -1.33
N SER A 68 9.78 6.85 -1.06
CA SER A 68 10.37 6.92 0.29
C SER A 68 11.05 8.26 0.51
N ASN A 69 10.90 8.82 1.71
CA ASN A 69 11.71 9.95 2.17
C ASN A 69 12.74 9.43 3.17
N GLU A 70 14.02 9.72 2.88
CA GLU A 70 15.17 9.47 3.76
C GLU A 70 15.24 10.48 4.90
#